data_AF-W4SA29-F1
#
_entry.id   AF-W4SA29-F1
#
_cell.length_a   1.000
_cell.length_b   1.000
_cell.length_c   1.000
_cell.angle_alpha   90.00
_cell.angle_beta   90.00
_cell.angle_gamma   90.00
#
_symmetry.space_group_name_H-M   'P 1'
#
loop_
_entity.id
_entity.type
_entity.pdbx_description
1 polymer ?
#
loop_
_entity_poly.entity_id
_entity_poly.type
_entity_poly.pdbx_seq_one_letter_code
_entity_poly.pdbx_strand_id
1 'polypeptide(L)'
;MAESVILLGPQGSAKSLNAEALCQELGLQKVIELEDVLFTFRADRVEPVGQLILTCNEQQARTWSVRWGLRLMRVEEARAQLGDAWRTQP
;
A
#
# COMPACT_ATOMS: atom_id res chain seq x y z
N MET A 1 3.59 10.49 -12.82
CA MET A 1 3.63 9.34 -11.88
C MET A 1 2.26 9.22 -11.26
N ALA A 2 1.75 7.99 -11.06
CA ALA A 2 0.47 7.80 -10.38
C ALA A 2 0.54 8.28 -8.92
N GLU A 3 -0.60 8.64 -8.35
CA GLU A 3 -0.71 9.04 -6.93
C GLU A 3 -0.38 7.86 -6.02
N SER A 4 0.28 8.13 -4.90
CA SER A 4 0.60 7.11 -3.91
C SER A 4 -0.68 6.52 -3.30
N VAL A 5 -0.63 5.22 -2.97
CA VAL A 5 -1.78 4.48 -2.45
C VAL A 5 -1.38 3.77 -1.16
N ILE A 6 -2.24 3.84 -0.14
CA ILE A 6 -2.12 3.01 1.05
C ILE A 6 -2.86 1.70 0.81
N LEU A 7 -2.15 0.57 0.84
CA LEU A 7 -2.73 -0.77 0.77
C LEU A 7 -2.92 -1.34 2.19
N LEU A 8 -4.19 -1.50 2.57
CA LEU A 8 -4.60 -2.08 3.83
C LEU A 8 -5.00 -3.54 3.65
N GLY A 9 -4.39 -4.43 4.43
CA GLY A 9 -4.84 -5.82 4.54
C GLY A 9 -4.29 -6.51 5.79
N PRO A 10 -5.01 -7.49 6.35
CA PRO A 10 -4.58 -8.19 7.56
C PRO A 10 -3.21 -8.85 7.36
N GLN A 11 -2.54 -9.19 8.46
CA GLN A 11 -1.33 -10.03 8.38
C GLN A 11 -1.67 -11.38 7.74
N GLY A 12 -0.74 -11.93 6.95
CA GLY A 12 -0.98 -13.18 6.22
C GLY A 12 -1.88 -13.07 4.98
N SER A 13 -2.36 -11.87 4.62
CA SER A 13 -3.20 -11.66 3.43
C SER A 13 -2.47 -11.76 2.08
N ALA A 14 -1.19 -12.13 2.07
CA ALA A 14 -0.32 -12.13 0.88
C ALA A 14 -0.12 -10.74 0.22
N LYS A 15 -0.48 -9.63 0.88
CA LYS A 15 -0.26 -8.28 0.32
C LYS A 15 1.20 -7.98 -0.02
N SER A 16 2.15 -8.34 0.84
CA SER A 16 3.58 -8.11 0.61
C SER A 16 4.12 -9.01 -0.51
N LEU A 17 3.60 -10.23 -0.66
CA LEU A 17 3.96 -11.15 -1.75
C LEU A 17 3.56 -10.58 -3.13
N ASN A 18 2.45 -9.84 -3.18
CA ASN A 18 1.90 -9.27 -4.41
C ASN A 18 2.22 -7.79 -4.59
N ALA A 19 2.96 -7.17 -3.67
CA ALA A 19 3.13 -5.73 -3.63
C ALA A 19 3.83 -5.20 -4.87
N GLU A 20 4.86 -5.89 -5.36
CA GLU A 20 5.57 -5.50 -6.57
C GLU A 20 4.69 -5.58 -7.83
N ALA A 21 3.92 -6.66 -7.97
CA ALA A 21 2.99 -6.82 -9.09
C ALA A 21 1.91 -5.72 -9.07
N LEU A 22 1.34 -5.45 -7.90
CA LEU A 22 0.34 -4.38 -7.75
C LEU A 22 0.96 -2.99 -7.97
N CYS A 23 2.18 -2.76 -7.49
CA CYS A 23 2.91 -1.51 -7.69
C CYS A 23 3.08 -1.22 -9.20
N GLN A 24 3.46 -2.23 -9.98
CA GLN A 24 3.58 -2.11 -11.43
C GLN A 24 2.22 -1.89 -12.12
N GLU A 25 1.20 -2.66 -11.75
CA GLU A 25 -0.16 -2.54 -12.29
C GLU A 25 -0.75 -1.13 -12.07
N LEU A 26 -0.46 -0.52 -10.91
CA LEU A 26 -0.88 0.83 -10.57
C LEU A 26 -0.01 1.95 -11.17
N GLY A 27 1.06 1.61 -11.89
CA GLY A 27 2.03 2.59 -12.42
C GLY A 27 2.79 3.34 -11.32
N LEU A 28 3.00 2.68 -10.18
CA LEU A 28 3.80 3.15 -9.05
C LEU A 28 5.25 2.66 -9.21
N GLN A 29 6.17 3.18 -8.39
CA GLN A 29 7.61 2.95 -8.53
C GLN A 29 8.25 2.28 -7.34
N LYS A 30 7.63 2.37 -6.16
CA LYS A 30 8.24 1.91 -4.92
C LYS A 30 7.21 1.33 -3.97
N VAL A 31 7.54 0.19 -3.39
CA VAL A 31 6.83 -0.38 -2.24
C VAL A 31 7.52 0.06 -0.96
N ILE A 32 6.76 0.52 0.03
CA ILE A 32 7.23 0.84 1.37
C ILE A 32 6.23 0.34 2.43
N GLU A 33 6.69 0.13 3.66
CA GLU A 33 5.82 -0.16 4.80
C GLU A 33 5.47 1.15 5.53
N LEU A 34 4.20 1.32 5.90
CA LEU A 34 3.72 2.50 6.64
C LEU A 34 4.44 2.62 7.99
N GLU A 35 4.59 1.49 8.67
CA GLU A 35 5.21 1.41 9.99
C GLU A 35 6.65 1.95 9.97
N ASP A 36 7.42 1.71 8.90
CA ASP A 36 8.79 2.23 8.75
C ASP A 36 8.82 3.76 8.60
N VAL A 37 7.85 4.33 7.85
CA VAL A 37 7.71 5.78 7.70
C VAL A 37 7.38 6.44 9.03
N LEU A 38 6.47 5.83 9.80
CA LEU A 38 6.05 6.37 11.09
C LEU A 38 7.12 6.20 12.16
N PHE A 39 7.84 5.07 12.16
CA PHE A 39 8.94 4.82 13.09
C PHE A 39 10.09 5.81 12.92
N THR A 40 10.38 6.22 11.68
CA THR A 40 11.44 7.18 11.40
C THR A 40 11.07 8.64 11.67
N PHE A 41 9.88 8.91 12.25
CA PHE A 41 9.31 10.26 12.44
C PHE A 41 9.24 11.09 11.15
N ARG A 42 9.13 10.43 9.99
CA ARG A 42 9.10 11.06 8.66
C ARG A 42 7.71 11.10 8.06
N ALA A 43 6.68 11.12 8.91
CA ALA A 43 5.30 11.13 8.45
C ALA A 43 4.95 12.41 7.65
N ASP A 44 5.75 13.47 7.75
CA ASP A 44 5.69 14.68 6.92
C ASP A 44 6.37 14.54 5.55
N ARG A 45 7.12 13.47 5.30
CA ARG A 45 7.96 13.28 4.10
C ARG A 45 7.49 12.17 3.16
N VAL A 46 6.27 11.67 3.32
CA VAL A 46 5.69 10.72 2.36
C VAL A 46 5.58 11.40 1.01
N GLU A 47 6.06 10.73 -0.04
CA GLU A 47 5.93 11.28 -1.38
C GLU A 47 4.49 11.02 -1.85
N PRO A 48 3.77 12.07 -2.31
CA PRO A 48 2.37 11.93 -2.69
C PRO A 48 2.17 11.14 -3.99
N VAL A 49 3.25 10.80 -4.69
CA VAL A 49 3.23 10.10 -5.97
C VAL A 49 4.20 8.92 -5.97
N GLY A 50 3.82 7.85 -6.67
CA GLY A 50 4.70 6.74 -7.01
C GLY A 50 4.94 5.71 -5.92
N GLN A 51 4.26 5.78 -4.77
CA GLN A 51 4.48 4.85 -3.66
C GLN A 51 3.25 3.95 -3.39
N LEU A 52 3.49 2.65 -3.27
CA LEU A 52 2.55 1.71 -2.67
C LEU A 52 2.95 1.51 -1.20
N ILE A 53 2.09 1.96 -0.29
CA ILE A 53 2.36 2.02 1.15
C ILE A 53 1.58 0.90 1.83
N LEU A 54 2.28 -0.13 2.29
CA LEU A 54 1.67 -1.31 2.89
C LEU A 54 1.39 -1.09 4.38
N THR A 55 0.29 -1.64 4.89
CA THR A 55 0.07 -1.76 6.34
C THR A 55 -0.98 -2.82 6.67
N CYS A 56 -0.90 -3.39 7.87
CA CYS A 56 -2.01 -4.16 8.46
C CYS A 56 -2.79 -3.41 9.53
N ASN A 57 -2.39 -2.18 9.86
CA ASN A 57 -3.02 -1.40 10.91
C ASN A 57 -4.13 -0.51 10.33
N GLU A 58 -5.39 -0.93 10.49
CA GLU A 58 -6.54 -0.21 9.96
C GLU A 58 -6.66 1.23 10.50
N GLN A 59 -6.36 1.44 11.80
CA GLN A 59 -6.44 2.75 12.40
C GLN A 59 -5.40 3.71 11.79
N GLN A 60 -4.16 3.25 11.60
CA GLN A 60 -3.11 4.06 10.97
C GLN A 60 -3.43 4.32 9.50
N ALA A 61 -3.86 3.30 8.76
CA ALA A 61 -4.21 3.43 7.35
C ALA A 61 -5.28 4.52 7.11
N ARG A 62 -6.35 4.50 7.92
CA ARG A 62 -7.43 5.51 7.85
C ARG A 62 -6.96 6.90 8.27
N THR A 63 -6.17 6.99 9.33
CA THR A 63 -5.68 8.27 9.84
C THR A 63 -4.78 8.96 8.81
N TRP A 64 -3.85 8.20 8.23
CA TRP A 64 -2.85 8.74 7.33
C TRP A 64 -3.33 8.91 5.90
N SER A 65 -4.29 8.10 5.43
CA SER A 65 -4.95 8.35 4.13
C SER A 65 -5.60 9.73 4.10
N VAL A 66 -6.32 10.09 5.17
CA VAL A 66 -6.95 11.41 5.32
C VAL A 66 -5.88 12.50 5.43
N ARG A 67 -4.88 12.31 6.30
CA ARG A 67 -3.86 13.33 6.56
C ARG A 67 -2.97 13.63 5.35
N TRP A 68 -2.67 12.63 4.52
CA TRP A 68 -1.87 12.79 3.31
C TRP A 68 -2.71 12.99 2.04
N GLY A 69 -4.03 12.88 2.13
CA GLY A 69 -4.92 12.95 0.97
C GLY A 69 -4.72 11.78 -0.01
N LEU A 70 -4.27 10.62 0.47
CA LEU A 70 -4.00 9.44 -0.36
C LEU A 70 -5.19 8.50 -0.40
N ARG A 71 -5.33 7.78 -1.51
CA ARG A 71 -6.30 6.70 -1.63
C ARG A 71 -5.96 5.56 -0.67
N LEU A 72 -6.98 5.08 0.05
CA LEU A 72 -6.93 3.85 0.82
C LEU A 72 -7.53 2.71 -0.01
N MET A 73 -6.71 1.74 -0.38
CA MET A 73 -7.11 0.53 -1.10
C MET A 73 -7.10 -0.66 -0.14
N ARG A 74 -8.14 -1.49 -0.20
CA ARG A 74 -8.19 -2.74 0.58
C ARG A 74 -7.61 -3.91 -0.22
N VAL A 75 -7.12 -4.93 0.47
CA VAL A 75 -6.53 -6.11 -0.16
C VAL A 75 -7.49 -6.85 -1.10
N GLU A 76 -8.80 -6.83 -0.81
CA GLU A 76 -9.82 -7.40 -1.68
C GLU A 76 -9.92 -6.67 -3.01
N GLU A 77 -9.76 -5.35 -2.99
CA GLU A 77 -9.74 -4.51 -4.19
C GLU A 77 -8.45 -4.72 -4.99
N ALA A 78 -7.30 -4.80 -4.31
CA ALA A 78 -6.03 -5.13 -4.95
C ALA A 78 -6.06 -6.52 -5.60
N ARG A 79 -6.69 -7.50 -4.95
CA ARG A 79 -6.90 -8.84 -5.50
C ARG A 79 -7.80 -8.80 -6.72
N ALA A 80 -8.86 -7.99 -6.72
CA ALA A 80 -9.71 -7.81 -7.88
C ALA A 80 -8.98 -7.15 -9.06
N GLN A 81 -8.04 -6.24 -8.80
CA GLN A 81 -7.19 -5.66 -9.84
C GLN A 81 -6.24 -6.67 -10.47
N LEU A 82 -5.52 -7.44 -9.66
CA LEU A 82 -4.54 -8.40 -10.16
C LEU A 82 -5.19 -9.69 -10.72
N GLY A 83 -6.41 -10.02 -10.29
CA GLY A 83 -7.12 -11.22 -10.74
C GLY A 83 -6.29 -12.49 -10.55
N ASP A 84 -6.07 -13.22 -11.63
CA ASP A 84 -5.31 -14.48 -11.64
C ASP A 84 -3.81 -14.29 -11.34
N ALA A 85 -3.28 -13.07 -11.48
CA ALA A 85 -1.90 -12.76 -11.10
C ALA A 85 -1.72 -12.69 -9.57
N TRP A 86 -2.81 -12.66 -8.78
CA TRP A 86 -2.73 -12.67 -7.33
C TRP A 86 -2.22 -14.00 -6.78
N ARG A 87 -1.02 -13.97 -6.22
CA ARG A 87 -0.37 -15.13 -5.62
C ARG A 87 -0.82 -15.33 -4.18
N THR A 88 -1.10 -16.58 -3.82
CA THR A 88 -1.39 -16.99 -2.43
C THR A 88 -0.24 -17.78 -1.80
N GLN A 89 0.77 -18.15 -2.60
CA GLN A 89 1.96 -18.89 -2.18
C GLN A 89 3.23 -18.31 -2.87
N PRO A 90 4.40 -18.34 -2.18
CA PRO A 90 5.67 -17.84 -2.71
C PRO A 90 6.14 -18.48 -4.00
#